data_AF-A0A4U1JJL0-F1
#
_entry.id   AF-A0A4U1JJL0-F1
#
_cell.length_a   1.000
_cell.length_b   1.000
_cell.length_c   1.000
_cell.angle_alpha   90.00
_cell.angle_beta   90.00
_cell.angle_gamma   90.00
#
_symmetry.space_group_name_H-M   'P 1'
#
loop_
_entity.id
_entity.type
_entity.pdbx_description
1 polymer ?
#
loop_
_entity_poly.entity_id
_entity_poly.type
_entity_poly.pdbx_seq_one_letter_code
_entity_poly.pdbx_strand_id
1 'polypeptide(L)' 'MSHDVRTKVVAEILTEVRARCPHWIGGEPQPSDLRGIVGAVRAHTRADEALIRQVMDEVVGHAV' A
#
# COMPACT_ATOMS: atom_id res chain seq x y z
N MET A 1 -9.09 -10.06 -15.94
CA MET A 1 -9.28 -8.62 -15.61
C MET A 1 -9.11 -8.31 -14.12
N SER A 2 -9.77 -9.01 -13.17
CA SER A 2 -9.59 -8.74 -11.72
C SER A 2 -8.14 -8.94 -11.22
N HIS A 3 -7.45 -9.96 -11.74
CA HIS A 3 -6.07 -10.28 -11.36
C HIS A 3 -5.07 -9.15 -11.73
N ASP A 4 -5.24 -8.51 -12.89
CA ASP A 4 -4.34 -7.45 -13.36
C ASP A 4 -4.41 -6.19 -12.50
N VAL A 5 -5.62 -5.82 -12.05
CA VAL A 5 -5.83 -4.67 -11.18
C VAL A 5 -5.21 -4.91 -9.81
N ARG A 6 -5.42 -6.10 -9.22
CA ARG A 6 -4.81 -6.46 -7.92
C ARG A 6 -3.30 -6.46 -7.99
N THR A 7 -2.69 -7.07 -9.01
CA THR A 7 -1.23 -7.06 -9.20
C THR A 7 -0.69 -5.63 -9.30
N LYS A 8 -1.39 -4.75 -10.01
CA LYS A 8 -1.00 -3.33 -10.12
C LYS A 8 -1.09 -2.60 -8.77
N VAL A 9 -2.14 -2.86 -7.99
CA VAL A 9 -2.32 -2.30 -6.63
C VAL A 9 -1.20 -2.75 -5.70
N VAL A 10 -0.86 -4.05 -5.70
CA VAL A 10 0.25 -4.58 -4.89
C VAL A 10 1.58 -3.91 -5.27
N ALA A 11 1.89 -3.82 -6.56
CA ALA A 11 3.13 -3.22 -7.03
C ALA A 11 3.25 -1.74 -6.63
N GLU A 12 2.15 -1.00 -6.72
CA GLU A 12 2.11 0.41 -6.34
C GLU A 12 2.25 0.62 -4.83
N ILE A 13 1.56 -0.21 -4.03
CA ILE A 13 1.69 -0.19 -2.56
C ILE A 13 3.15 -0.43 -2.15
N LEU A 14 3.80 -1.45 -2.71
CA LEU A 14 5.21 -1.76 -2.40
C LEU A 14 6.15 -0.62 -2.81
N THR A 15 5.83 0.08 -3.90
CA THR A 15 6.61 1.25 -4.36
C THR A 15 6.49 2.41 -3.36
N GLU A 16 5.28 2.76 -2.97
CA GLU A 16 5.02 3.83 -1.99
C GLU A 16 5.62 3.51 -0.62
N VAL A 17 5.44 2.27 -0.15
CA VAL A 17 6.03 1.76 1.10
C VAL A 17 7.55 1.92 1.08
N ARG A 18 8.22 1.45 0.03
CA ARG A 18 9.68 1.53 -0.07
C ARG A 18 10.19 2.97 -0.12
N ALA A 19 9.45 3.86 -0.78
CA ALA A 19 9.82 5.27 -0.89
C ALA A 19 9.67 6.03 0.43
N ARG A 20 8.64 5.71 1.21
CA ARG A 20 8.28 6.45 2.44
C ARG A 20 8.86 5.85 3.71
N CYS A 21 9.09 4.54 3.73
CA CYS A 21 9.51 3.79 4.91
C CYS A 21 10.91 3.16 4.73
N PRO A 22 11.97 3.91 4.34
CA PRO A 22 13.30 3.32 4.17
C PRO A 22 13.86 2.73 5.48
N HIS A 23 13.33 3.16 6.63
CA HIS A 23 13.68 2.72 7.97
C HIS A 23 12.90 1.47 8.46
N TRP A 24 11.94 0.94 7.69
CA TRP A 24 11.27 -0.33 8.01
C TRP A 24 12.18 -1.56 7.91
N ILE A 25 13.36 -1.43 7.31
CA ILE A 25 14.37 -2.50 7.34
C ILE A 25 14.93 -2.57 8.77
N GLY A 26 14.22 -3.29 9.65
CA GLY A 26 14.60 -3.56 11.03
C GLY A 26 13.79 -2.83 12.12
N GLY A 27 12.68 -2.16 11.80
CA GLY A 27 11.84 -1.44 12.77
C GLY A 27 10.34 -1.57 12.51
N GLU A 28 9.51 -1.22 13.52
CA GLU A 28 8.05 -1.22 13.39
C GLU A 28 7.54 0.01 12.63
N PRO A 29 6.49 -0.14 11.79
CA PRO A 29 5.83 0.98 11.16
C PRO A 29 5.22 1.98 12.13
N GLN A 30 5.40 3.27 11.85
CA GLN A 30 4.53 4.26 12.46
C GLN A 30 3.26 4.43 11.61
N PRO A 31 2.08 4.60 12.23
CA PRO A 31 0.85 4.89 11.49
C PRO A 31 0.94 6.13 10.59
N SER A 32 1.83 7.08 10.91
CA SER A 32 2.11 8.24 10.07
C SER A 32 2.74 7.89 8.72
N ASP A 33 3.54 6.82 8.66
CA ASP A 33 4.30 6.44 7.46
C ASP A 33 3.37 5.91 6.36
N LEU A 34 2.22 5.35 6.77
CA LEU A 34 1.19 4.82 5.87
C LEU A 34 0.23 5.89 5.35
N ARG A 35 0.25 7.11 5.91
CA ARG A 35 -0.71 8.16 5.53
C ARG A 35 -0.49 8.55 4.06
N GLY A 36 -1.60 8.58 3.32
CA GLY A 36 -1.62 9.01 1.93
C GLY A 36 -1.22 7.94 0.91
N ILE A 37 -0.76 6.75 1.33
CA ILE A 37 -0.45 5.64 0.39
C ILE A 37 -1.71 5.24 -0.37
N VAL A 38 -2.85 5.07 0.31
CA VAL A 38 -4.12 4.73 -0.34
C VAL A 38 -4.51 5.75 -1.42
N GLY A 39 -4.31 7.05 -1.15
CA GLY A 39 -4.60 8.12 -2.10
C GLY A 39 -3.65 8.10 -3.31
N ALA A 40 -2.36 7.89 -3.07
CA ALA A 40 -1.34 7.78 -4.14
C ALA A 40 -1.62 6.57 -5.04
N VAL A 41 -1.86 5.40 -4.44
CA VAL A 41 -2.18 4.16 -5.16
C VAL A 41 -3.46 4.32 -5.97
N ARG A 42 -4.49 4.96 -5.41
CA ARG A 42 -5.74 5.24 -6.13
C ARG A 42 -5.51 6.13 -7.36
N ALA A 43 -4.67 7.16 -7.25
CA ALA A 43 -4.35 8.04 -8.36
C ALA A 43 -3.65 7.30 -9.53
N HIS A 44 -2.79 6.33 -9.23
CA HIS A 44 -2.00 5.61 -10.25
C HIS A 44 -2.68 4.37 -10.83
N THR A 45 -3.50 3.70 -10.01
CA THR A 45 -4.17 2.44 -10.40
C THR A 45 -5.60 2.64 -10.86
N ARG A 46 -6.27 3.73 -10.45
CA ARG A 46 -7.72 3.93 -10.55
C ARG A 46 -8.54 2.80 -9.92
N ALA A 47 -7.93 2.02 -9.03
CA ALA A 47 -8.60 0.96 -8.30
C ALA A 47 -9.54 1.53 -7.24
N ASP A 48 -10.52 0.72 -6.86
CA ASP A 48 -11.44 1.03 -5.78
C ASP A 48 -10.71 1.14 -4.43
N GLU A 49 -11.14 2.08 -3.59
CA GLU A 49 -10.49 2.32 -2.30
C GLU A 49 -10.59 1.12 -1.35
N ALA A 50 -11.72 0.39 -1.34
CA ALA A 50 -11.88 -0.78 -0.49
C ALA A 50 -10.91 -1.89 -0.90
N LEU A 51 -10.72 -2.11 -2.20
CA LEU A 51 -9.70 -3.04 -2.70
C LEU A 51 -8.29 -2.61 -2.28
N ILE A 52 -7.95 -1.33 -2.41
CA ILE A 52 -6.63 -0.82 -2.02
C ILE A 52 -6.39 -1.03 -0.52
N ARG A 53 -7.37 -0.73 0.33
CA ARG A 53 -7.28 -0.95 1.78
C ARG A 53 -7.12 -2.44 2.11
N GLN A 54 -7.90 -3.30 1.47
CA GLN A 54 -7.77 -4.75 1.65
C GLN A 54 -6.35 -5.24 1.31
N VAL A 55 -5.81 -4.82 0.15
CA VAL A 55 -4.46 -5.22 -0.27
C VAL A 55 -3.39 -4.59 0.63
N MET A 56 -3.60 -3.35 1.08
CA MET A 56 -2.71 -2.69 2.03
C MET A 56 -2.60 -3.52 3.31
N ASP A 57 -3.73 -3.89 3.91
CA ASP A 57 -3.79 -4.72 5.13
C ASP A 57 -3.07 -6.06 4.96
N GLU A 58 -3.18 -6.68 3.78
CA GLU A 58 -2.45 -7.92 3.47
C GLU A 58 -0.93 -7.72 3.36
N VAL A 59 -0.48 -6.55 2.87
CA VAL A 59 0.94 -6.24 2.64
C VAL A 59 1.65 -5.81 3.93
N VAL A 60 1.03 -4.96 4.75
CA VAL A 60 1.63 -4.47 6.02
C VAL A 60 1.26 -5.31 7.24
N GLY A 61 0.26 -6.20 7.13
CA GLY A 61 -0.31 -6.94 8.26
C GLY A 61 -1.25 -6.06 9.08
N HIS A 62 -2.21 -6.67 9.78
CA HIS A 62 -3.20 -6.02 10.66
C HIS A 62 -2.61 -5.32 11.91
N ALA A 63 -1.34 -4.89 11.88
CA ALA A 63 -0.62 -4.33 13.01
C ALA A 63 -0.17 -2.90 12.72
N VAL A 64 -1.15 -2.01 12.59
CA VAL A 64 -1.03 -0.55 12.82
C VAL A 64 -2.30 -0.07 13.49
#